data_AF-A0A969SCX2-F1
#
_entry.id   AF-A0A969SCX2-F1
#
_cell.length_a   1.000
_cell.length_b   1.000
_cell.length_c   1.000
_cell.angle_alpha   90.00
_cell.angle_beta   90.00
_cell.angle_gamma   90.00
#
_symmetry.space_group_name_H-M   'P 1'
#
loop_
_entity.id
_entity.type
_entity.pdbx_description
1 polymer ?
#
loop_
_entity_poly.entity_id
_entity_poly.type
_entity_poly.pdbx_seq_one_letter_code
_entity_poly.pdbx_strand_id
1 'polypeptide(L)'
;MNIITRGPKPQERSAQIAATAGSYDTLGASAGINLATERFGLGLNAARLSSDNYRRNNALTQENVAGEVGGARHYTPLWPWAVGLCLALKHA
;
A
#
# COMPACT_ATOMS: atom_id res chain seq x y z
N MET A 1 -15.84 9.96 4.01
CA MET A 1 -14.46 9.64 3.57
C MET A 1 -14.44 8.16 3.19
N ASN A 2 -13.82 7.80 2.06
CA ASN A 2 -13.63 6.40 1.65
C ASN A 2 -12.13 6.11 1.52
N ILE A 3 -11.64 5.04 2.12
CA ILE A 3 -10.24 4.61 2.04
C ILE A 3 -10.22 3.30 1.25
N ILE A 4 -9.56 3.31 0.10
CA ILE A 4 -9.41 2.14 -0.76
C ILE A 4 -7.98 1.62 -0.61
N THR A 5 -7.82 0.35 -0.24
CA THR A 5 -6.51 -0.29 -0.09
C THR A 5 -5.88 -0.57 -1.46
N ARG A 6 -4.54 -0.50 -1.51
CA ARG A 6 -3.79 -0.80 -2.74
C ARG A 6 -3.68 -2.30 -2.93
N GLY A 7 -4.65 -2.86 -3.67
CA GLY A 7 -4.65 -4.27 -4.04
C GLY A 7 -3.41 -4.70 -4.86
N PRO A 8 -2.96 -5.95 -4.70
CA PRO A 8 -1.84 -6.52 -5.46
C PRO A 8 -2.13 -6.56 -6.98
N LYS A 9 -1.21 -6.04 -7.80
CA LYS A 9 -1.30 -6.07 -9.28
C LYS A 9 -0.83 -7.43 -9.83
N PRO A 10 -1.30 -7.88 -11.02
CA PRO A 10 -0.84 -9.13 -11.60
C PRO A 10 0.69 -9.22 -11.72
N GLN A 11 1.24 -10.37 -11.32
CA GLN A 11 2.69 -10.67 -11.29
C GLN A 11 3.53 -9.70 -10.42
N GLU A 12 2.89 -8.90 -9.56
CA GLU A 12 3.60 -7.99 -8.67
C GLU A 12 4.31 -8.76 -7.54
N ARG A 13 5.58 -8.45 -7.35
CA ARG A 13 6.34 -8.83 -6.18
C ARG A 13 7.07 -7.60 -5.67
N SER A 14 6.50 -6.95 -4.66
CA SER A 14 7.04 -5.72 -4.09
C SER A 14 7.10 -5.80 -2.57
N ALA A 15 8.09 -5.12 -2.01
CA ALA A 15 8.25 -4.96 -0.58
C ALA A 15 8.67 -3.52 -0.30
N GLN A 16 8.17 -2.95 0.78
CA GLN A 16 8.51 -1.62 1.23
C GLN A 16 8.76 -1.63 2.74
N ILE A 17 9.75 -0.86 3.16
CA ILE A 17 10.03 -0.57 4.57
C ILE A 17 10.27 0.93 4.66
N ALA A 18 9.66 1.58 5.65
CA ALA A 18 9.89 2.99 5.92
C ALA A 18 10.01 3.22 7.42
N ALA A 19 10.87 4.16 7.81
CA ALA A 19 10.98 4.65 9.17
C ALA A 19 10.67 6.14 9.19
N THR A 20 10.24 6.65 10.35
CA THR A 20 9.91 8.05 10.56
C THR A 20 10.50 8.49 11.89
N ALA A 21 11.15 9.66 11.89
CA ALA A 21 11.66 10.30 13.09
C ALA A 21 11.34 11.80 13.03
N GLY A 22 11.01 12.41 14.17
CA GLY A 22 10.67 13.83 14.23
C GLY A 22 10.57 14.37 15.65
N SER A 23 10.14 15.63 15.76
CA SER A 23 9.97 16.33 17.04
C SER A 23 8.97 15.63 17.96
N TYR A 24 9.00 15.96 19.26
CA TYR A 24 8.11 15.39 20.29
C TYR A 24 8.29 13.88 20.44
N ASP A 25 9.55 13.43 20.46
CA ASP A 25 9.93 12.02 20.54
C ASP A 25 9.17 11.14 19.53
N THR A 26 8.97 11.66 18.32
CA THR A 26 8.19 10.97 17.30
C THR A 26 9.06 9.92 16.62
N LEU A 27 8.66 8.66 16.74
CA LEU A 27 9.32 7.52 16.11
C LEU A 27 8.29 6.59 15.49
N GLY A 28 8.56 6.13 14.28
CA GLY A 28 7.68 5.21 13.58
C GLY A 28 8.41 4.29 12.62
N ALA A 29 7.79 3.16 12.34
CA ALA A 29 8.24 2.18 11.37
C ALA A 29 7.03 1.57 10.66
N SER A 30 7.18 1.28 9.38
CA SER A 30 6.19 0.54 8.60
C SER A 30 6.86 -0.42 7.65
N ALA A 31 6.18 -1.52 7.40
CA ALA A 31 6.58 -2.53 6.44
C ALA A 31 5.36 -2.96 5.64
N GLY A 32 5.57 -3.28 4.36
CA GLY A 32 4.52 -3.78 3.49
C GLY A 32 5.10 -4.75 2.47
N ILE A 33 4.34 -5.79 2.15
CA ILE A 33 4.67 -6.75 1.10
C ILE A 33 3.44 -6.99 0.23
N ASN A 34 3.66 -7.10 -1.08
CA ASN A 34 2.65 -7.52 -2.04
C ASN A 34 3.20 -8.65 -2.89
N LEU A 35 2.43 -9.73 -2.97
CA LEU A 35 2.76 -10.94 -3.71
C LEU A 35 1.57 -11.29 -4.60
N ALA A 36 1.79 -11.35 -5.90
CA ALA A 36 0.74 -11.65 -6.85
C ALA A 36 1.21 -12.56 -7.98
N THR A 37 0.34 -13.48 -8.32
CA THR A 37 0.39 -14.27 -9.55
C THR A 37 -0.50 -13.62 -10.61
N GLU A 38 -0.77 -14.30 -11.72
CA GLU A 38 -1.72 -13.83 -12.73
C GLU A 38 -3.18 -13.88 -12.27
N ARG A 39 -3.49 -14.73 -11.28
CA ARG A 39 -4.87 -15.03 -10.88
C ARG A 39 -5.19 -14.63 -9.45
N PHE A 40 -4.21 -14.61 -8.58
CA PHE A 40 -4.37 -14.32 -7.15
C PHE A 40 -3.28 -13.41 -6.64
N GLY A 41 -3.61 -12.54 -5.69
CA GLY A 41 -2.67 -11.69 -5.00
C GLY A 41 -2.97 -11.60 -3.50
N LEU A 42 -1.91 -11.35 -2.75
CA LEU A 42 -1.91 -11.15 -1.31
C LEU A 42 -1.09 -9.89 -0.99
N GLY A 43 -1.63 -9.06 -0.11
CA GLY A 43 -0.97 -7.88 0.42
C GLY A 43 -0.97 -7.92 1.94
N LEU A 44 0.15 -7.56 2.56
CA LEU A 44 0.27 -7.39 4.02
C LEU A 44 0.97 -6.08 4.31
N ASN A 45 0.44 -5.33 5.27
CA ASN A 45 1.01 -4.06 5.73
C ASN A 45 0.98 -4.00 7.26
N ALA A 46 2.06 -3.53 7.86
CA ALA A 46 2.17 -3.30 9.29
C ALA A 46 2.82 -1.93 9.54
N ALA A 47 2.36 -1.21 10.55
CA ALA A 47 2.93 0.06 10.94
C ALA A 47 2.81 0.30 12.45
N ARG A 48 3.82 0.94 13.03
CA ARG A 48 3.82 1.46 14.40
C ARG A 48 4.29 2.91 14.38
N LEU A 49 3.65 3.77 15.16
CA LEU A 49 4.02 5.16 15.36
C LEU A 49 3.83 5.52 16.84
N SER A 50 4.81 6.21 17.41
CA SER A 50 4.77 6.77 18.76
C SER A 50 5.16 8.26 18.71
N SER A 51 4.56 9.08 19.55
CA SER A 51 4.88 10.52 19.70
C SER A 51 4.32 11.06 21.00
N ASP A 52 5.04 11.93 21.69
CA ASP A 52 4.56 12.63 22.89
C ASP A 52 3.57 13.76 22.59
N ASN A 53 3.46 14.14 21.31
CA ASN A 53 2.62 15.23 20.81
C ASN A 53 3.01 16.60 21.39
N TYR A 54 2.42 17.68 20.86
CA TYR A 54 2.79 19.04 21.26
C TYR A 54 2.16 19.49 22.59
N ARG A 55 1.10 18.82 23.04
CA ARG A 55 0.42 19.11 24.32
C ARG A 55 1.06 18.27 25.42
N ARG A 56 1.28 18.87 26.61
CA ARG A 56 1.77 18.12 27.78
C ARG A 56 0.80 16.98 28.14
N ASN A 57 1.36 15.83 28.51
CA ASN A 57 0.65 14.61 28.90
C ASN A 57 -0.28 14.06 27.81
N ASN A 58 0.13 14.10 26.54
CA ASN A 58 -0.71 13.66 25.42
C ASN A 58 0.04 12.74 24.45
N ALA A 59 0.42 11.55 24.92
CA ALA A 59 1.08 10.57 24.07
C ALA A 59 0.13 9.95 23.02
N LEU A 60 0.62 9.85 21.79
CA LEU A 60 0.02 9.12 20.68
C LEU A 60 0.81 7.82 20.48
N THR A 61 0.09 6.70 20.48
CA THR A 61 0.62 5.43 19.98
C THR A 61 -0.39 4.85 18.99
N GLN A 62 0.11 4.46 17.82
CA GLN A 62 -0.70 3.85 16.78
C GLN A 62 -0.01 2.59 16.26
N GLU A 63 -0.75 1.50 16.24
CA GLU A 63 -0.32 0.22 15.68
C GLU A 63 -1.38 -0.25 14.70
N ASN A 64 -0.96 -0.58 13.49
CA ASN A 64 -1.84 -1.02 12.42
C ASN A 64 -1.27 -2.30 11.81
N VAL A 65 -2.14 -3.28 11.58
CA VAL A 65 -1.85 -4.44 10.74
C VAL A 65 -3.03 -4.62 9.82
N ALA A 66 -2.76 -4.74 8.52
CA ALA A 66 -3.77 -4.95 7.50
C ALA A 66 -3.30 -6.03 6.54
N GLY A 67 -4.24 -6.87 6.14
CA GLY A 67 -4.00 -7.90 5.15
C GLY A 67 -5.15 -7.98 4.16
N GLU A 68 -4.82 -8.28 2.92
CA GLU A 68 -5.79 -8.46 1.86
C GLU A 68 -5.40 -9.66 1.00
N VAL A 69 -6.42 -10.35 0.51
CA VAL A 69 -6.30 -11.45 -0.43
C VAL A 69 -7.38 -11.29 -1.49
N GLY A 70 -7.05 -11.56 -2.74
CA GLY A 70 -8.02 -11.43 -3.82
C GLY A 70 -7.52 -11.96 -5.14
N GLY A 71 -8.37 -11.90 -6.16
CA GLY A 71 -7.95 -12.18 -7.53
C GLY A 71 -7.00 -11.10 -8.04
N ALA A 72 -5.89 -11.48 -8.66
CA ALA A 72 -5.00 -10.57 -9.38
C ALA A 72 -5.73 -10.09 -10.63
N ARG A 73 -6.53 -9.04 -10.47
CA ARG A 73 -7.35 -8.51 -11.54
C ARG A 73 -6.43 -7.92 -12.60
N HIS A 74 -6.47 -8.48 -13.81
CA HIS A 74 -6.23 -7.68 -14.99
C HIS A 74 -7.21 -6.50 -14.91
N TYR A 75 -6.69 -5.28 -14.72
CA TYR A 75 -7.48 -4.10 -15.00
C TYR A 75 -7.68 -4.05 -16.52
N THR A 76 -8.68 -4.78 -17.01
CA THR A 76 -9.27 -4.44 -18.31
C THR A 76 -9.84 -3.04 -18.13
N PRO A 77 -9.40 -2.04 -18.92
CA PRO A 77 -10.04 -0.75 -18.90
C PRO A 77 -11.53 -0.97 -19.19
N LEU A 78 -12.41 -0.43 -18.35
CA LEU A 78 -13.87 -0.51 -18.53
C LEU A 78 -14.35 0.26 -19.78
N TRP A 79 -13.44 0.87 -20.53
CA TRP A 79 -13.71 1.68 -21.70
C TRP A 79 -13.02 1.07 -22.92
N PRO A 80 -13.77 0.64 -23.95
CA PRO A 80 -13.24 -0.04 -25.12
C PRO A 80 -12.11 0.72 -25.84
N TRP A 81 -12.09 2.05 -25.77
CA TRP A 81 -11.12 2.89 -26.46
C TRP A 81 -9.73 2.98 -25.78
N ALA A 82 -9.63 2.62 -24.49
CA ALA A 82 -8.35 2.70 -23.76
C ALA A 82 -7.39 1.54 -24.08
N VAL A 83 -7.90 0.44 -24.66
CA VAL A 83 -7.07 -0.72 -25.07
C VAL A 83 -6.10 -0.35 -26.19
N GLY A 84 -6.52 0.50 -27.13
CA GLY A 84 -5.68 0.93 -28.25
C GLY A 84 -4.45 1.75 -27.82
N LEU A 85 -4.58 2.56 -26.77
CA LEU A 85 -3.50 3.42 -26.27
C LEU A 85 -2.46 2.62 -25.46
N CYS A 86 -2.89 1.64 -24.66
CA CYS A 86 -1.97 0.79 -23.90
C CYS A 86 -1.15 -0.16 -24.81
N LEU A 87 -1.73 -0.61 -25.93
CA LEU A 87 -1.01 -1.48 -26.88
C LEU A 87 0.06 -0.68 -27.65
N ALA A 88 -0.22 0.57 -28.01
CA ALA A 88 0.73 1.44 -28.70
C ALA A 88 1.97 1.80 -27.85
N LEU A 89 1.81 1.89 -26.52
CA LEU A 89 2.91 2.23 -25.60
C LEU A 89 3.80 1.03 -25.23
N LYS A 90 3.40 -0.21 -25.53
CA LYS A 90 4.25 -1.40 -25.29
C LYS A 90 5.25 -1.68 -26.43
N HIS A 91 5.10 -0.99 -27.56
CA HIS A 91 5.92 -1.18 -28.77
C HIS A 91 6.66 0.08 -29.23
N ALA A 92 6.77 1.10 -28.35
CA ALA A 92 7.55 2.32 -28.58
C ALA A 92 8.79 2.35 -27.68
#